data_AF-A0A818X5B6-F1
#
_entry.id   AF-A0A818X5B6-F1
#
_cell.length_a   1.000
_cell.length_b   1.000
_cell.length_c   1.000
_cell.angle_alpha   90.00
_cell.angle_beta   90.00
_cell.angle_gamma   90.00
#
_symmetry.space_group_name_H-M   'P 1'
#
loop_
_entity.id
_entity.type
_entity.pdbx_description
1 polymer ?
#
loop_
_entity_poly.entity_id
_entity_poly.type
_entity_poly.pdbx_seq_one_letter_code
_entity_poly.pdbx_strand_id
1 'polypeptide(L)'
;MDSSGVQGLKGSWDYVDGENFDEYMKEIGVGWALRMTAKGIKPRLTISESGGKWTVRSESAIKTVNYEFTPGIEFDETTPDGREVKTCLVIIIISFEETHTPMDSSGVQGLKGSWDYVDGENFDEYMKEIGVGWALRMTAKGIKPRLTISESGGKWTVRSESAIKTVTYEFTPGIEFDETTPDGREVKSTINFEGNKWIHTSIDKNGKKSVVIRHVDDKGQQMINMESGSVKARRWYKRAE
;
A
#
# COMPACT_ATOMS: atom_id res chain seq x y z
N MET A 1 17.17 15.77 -27.49
CA MET A 1 16.41 15.19 -26.35
C MET A 1 15.72 16.35 -25.65
N ASP A 2 14.41 16.27 -25.47
CA ASP A 2 13.67 17.27 -24.69
C ASP A 2 14.19 17.24 -23.25
N SER A 3 14.75 18.37 -22.79
CA SER A 3 15.38 18.50 -21.47
C SER A 3 14.39 18.72 -20.33
N SER A 4 13.09 18.82 -20.64
CA SER A 4 12.02 19.10 -19.67
C SER A 4 11.83 17.98 -18.64
N GLY A 5 11.87 16.71 -19.06
CA GLY A 5 11.66 15.56 -18.18
C GLY A 5 12.81 15.28 -17.21
N VAL A 6 14.03 15.71 -17.54
CA VAL A 6 15.24 15.41 -16.73
C VAL A 6 15.44 16.43 -15.61
N GLN A 7 14.79 17.60 -15.66
CA GLN A 7 14.88 18.59 -14.58
C GLN A 7 14.36 18.03 -13.25
N GLY A 8 13.37 17.13 -13.29
CA GLY A 8 12.81 16.48 -12.11
C GLY A 8 13.78 15.56 -11.37
N LEU A 9 14.92 15.19 -11.97
CA LEU A 9 15.95 14.39 -11.30
C LEU A 9 16.90 15.24 -10.44
N LYS A 10 16.99 16.55 -10.72
CA LYS A 10 17.91 17.44 -10.01
C LYS A 10 17.40 17.71 -8.61
N GLY A 11 18.28 17.60 -7.62
CA GLY A 11 17.92 17.84 -6.22
C GLY A 11 18.62 16.88 -5.27
N SER A 12 18.14 16.85 -4.03
CA SER A 12 18.57 15.91 -3.01
C SER A 12 17.47 14.89 -2.75
N TRP A 13 17.86 13.63 -2.64
CA TRP A 13 17.00 12.48 -2.43
C TRP A 13 17.50 11.70 -1.24
N ASP A 14 16.67 11.54 -0.21
CA ASP A 14 16.96 10.67 0.91
C ASP A 14 16.51 9.25 0.59
N TYR A 15 17.36 8.26 0.87
CA TYR A 15 16.99 6.86 0.73
C TYR A 15 15.81 6.52 1.66
N VAL A 16 14.73 6.00 1.07
CA VAL A 16 13.52 5.59 1.80
C VAL A 16 13.54 4.08 2.04
N ASP A 17 13.57 3.30 0.96
CA ASP A 17 13.58 1.84 1.01
C ASP A 17 14.14 1.23 -0.30
N GLY A 18 14.39 -0.08 -0.33
CA GLY A 18 14.82 -0.79 -1.53
C GLY A 18 14.48 -2.27 -1.50
N GLU A 19 13.82 -2.75 -2.55
CA GLU A 19 13.46 -4.16 -2.73
C GLU A 19 14.58 -4.93 -3.44
N ASN A 20 14.75 -6.21 -3.10
CA ASN A 20 15.68 -7.15 -3.76
C ASN A 20 17.16 -6.70 -3.87
N PHE A 21 17.58 -5.67 -3.11
CA PHE A 21 18.93 -5.11 -3.18
C PHE A 21 20.04 -6.13 -2.85
N ASP A 22 19.81 -7.01 -1.88
CA ASP A 22 20.78 -8.06 -1.50
C ASP A 22 20.93 -9.14 -2.58
N GLU A 23 19.83 -9.51 -3.25
CA GLU A 23 19.86 -10.47 -4.35
C GLU A 23 20.63 -9.90 -5.54
N TYR A 24 20.34 -8.66 -5.91
CA TYR A 24 21.09 -7.93 -6.93
C TYR A 24 22.59 -7.88 -6.63
N MET A 25 22.98 -7.45 -5.42
CA MET A 25 24.39 -7.41 -5.03
C MET A 25 25.06 -8.79 -5.06
N LYS A 26 24.31 -9.85 -4.72
CA LYS A 26 24.81 -11.23 -4.79
C LYS A 26 25.04 -11.65 -6.24
N GLU A 27 24.14 -11.34 -7.17
CA GLU A 27 24.26 -11.68 -8.59
C GLU A 27 25.46 -11.00 -9.25
N ILE A 28 25.72 -9.73 -8.93
CA ILE A 28 26.90 -9.02 -9.45
C ILE A 28 28.21 -9.38 -8.72
N GLY A 29 28.18 -10.40 -7.84
CA GLY A 29 29.35 -10.97 -7.21
C GLY A 29 29.88 -10.22 -5.98
N VAL A 30 29.12 -9.29 -5.40
CA VAL A 30 29.54 -8.59 -4.17
C VAL A 30 29.61 -9.59 -3.02
N GLY A 31 30.74 -9.67 -2.33
CA GLY A 31 30.94 -10.58 -1.20
C GLY A 31 29.98 -10.34 -0.03
N TRP A 32 29.60 -11.41 0.67
CA TRP A 32 28.60 -11.40 1.74
C TRP A 32 28.84 -10.31 2.81
N ALA A 33 30.09 -10.09 3.22
CA ALA A 33 30.43 -9.10 4.25
C ALA A 33 30.10 -7.64 3.82
N LEU A 34 30.32 -7.31 2.54
CA LEU A 34 29.99 -5.99 2.00
C LEU A 34 28.47 -5.82 1.88
N ARG A 35 27.74 -6.88 1.50
CA ARG A 35 26.26 -6.84 1.41
C ARG A 35 25.60 -6.60 2.77
N MET A 36 26.09 -7.25 3.83
CA MET A 36 25.59 -7.03 5.20
C MET A 36 25.87 -5.61 5.70
N THR A 37 27.04 -5.06 5.36
CA THR A 37 27.37 -3.67 5.68
C THR A 37 26.44 -2.70 4.93
N ALA A 38 26.17 -2.95 3.65
CA ALA A 38 25.36 -2.08 2.80
C ALA A 38 23.88 -2.01 3.22
N LYS A 39 23.29 -3.09 3.78
CA LYS A 39 21.89 -3.11 4.26
C LYS A 39 21.58 -2.06 5.33
N GLY A 40 22.57 -1.63 6.11
CA GLY A 40 22.40 -0.64 7.17
C GLY A 40 22.61 0.80 6.71
N ILE A 41 23.03 1.02 5.46
CA ILE A 41 23.41 2.34 4.96
C ILE A 41 22.21 3.02 4.34
N LYS A 42 21.88 4.22 4.83
CA LYS A 42 20.86 5.10 4.22
C LYS A 42 21.58 6.30 3.59
N PRO A 43 21.99 6.20 2.32
CA PRO A 43 22.68 7.30 1.68
C PRO A 43 21.71 8.42 1.30
N ARG A 44 22.21 9.65 1.29
CA ARG A 44 21.57 10.78 0.61
C ARG A 44 22.22 10.94 -0.76
N LEU A 45 21.39 11.00 -1.80
CA LEU A 45 21.84 11.27 -3.16
C LEU A 45 21.61 12.75 -3.49
N THR A 46 22.59 13.39 -4.10
CA THR A 46 22.45 14.74 -4.66
C THR A 46 22.81 14.69 -6.13
N ILE A 47 21.86 15.07 -6.98
CA ILE A 47 22.01 15.07 -8.43
C ILE A 47 21.99 16.52 -8.92
N SER A 48 23.03 16.92 -9.64
CA SER A 48 23.11 18.23 -10.27
C SER A 48 23.58 18.11 -11.72
N GLU A 49 23.28 19.13 -12.51
CA GLU A 49 23.74 19.24 -13.89
C GLU A 49 24.18 20.67 -14.16
N SER A 50 25.33 20.83 -14.79
CA SER A 50 25.86 22.11 -15.22
C SER A 50 26.54 21.97 -16.58
N GLY A 51 26.00 22.65 -17.60
CA GLY A 51 26.60 22.69 -18.93
C GLY A 51 26.67 21.33 -19.64
N GLY A 52 25.69 20.45 -19.41
CA GLY A 52 25.62 19.09 -19.94
C GLY A 52 26.34 18.03 -19.12
N LYS A 53 27.13 18.44 -18.12
CA LYS A 53 27.83 17.54 -17.19
C LYS A 53 26.94 17.25 -15.99
N TRP A 54 26.69 15.98 -15.74
CA TRP A 54 25.90 15.49 -14.61
C TRP A 54 26.82 15.05 -13.47
N THR A 55 26.45 15.41 -12.26
CA THR A 55 27.13 14.98 -11.03
C THR A 55 26.12 14.26 -10.14
N VAL A 56 26.46 13.04 -9.74
CA VAL A 56 25.73 12.25 -8.75
C VAL A 56 26.63 12.07 -7.54
N ARG A 57 26.25 12.69 -6.43
CA ARG A 57 26.94 12.60 -5.15
C ARG A 57 26.13 11.71 -4.21
N SER A 58 26.73 10.61 -3.76
CA SER A 58 26.17 9.74 -2.74
C SER A 58 26.91 9.95 -1.43
N GLU A 59 26.19 10.40 -0.39
CA GLU A 59 26.71 10.66 0.94
C GLU A 59 26.13 9.66 1.93
N SER A 60 27.01 8.96 2.64
CA SER A 60 26.62 8.02 3.69
C SER A 60 27.49 8.22 4.92
N ALA A 61 27.11 7.61 6.05
CA ALA A 61 27.91 7.62 7.28
C ALA A 61 29.30 6.97 7.12
N ILE A 62 29.53 6.22 6.04
CA ILE A 62 30.75 5.42 5.83
C ILE A 62 31.63 6.02 4.72
N LYS A 63 31.03 6.53 3.65
CA LYS A 63 31.76 7.06 2.50
C LYS A 63 30.92 8.07 1.72
N THR A 64 31.59 9.09 1.19
CA THR A 64 31.06 9.97 0.15
C THR A 64 31.67 9.58 -1.19
N VAL A 65 30.83 9.37 -2.20
CA VAL A 65 31.24 9.02 -3.56
C VAL A 65 30.64 10.01 -4.54
N ASN A 66 31.46 10.53 -5.45
CA ASN A 66 31.05 11.46 -6.49
C ASN A 66 31.27 10.80 -7.85
N TYR A 67 30.23 10.78 -8.68
CA TYR A 67 30.27 10.34 -10.06
C TYR A 67 29.95 11.51 -10.96
N GLU A 68 30.78 11.72 -11.98
CA GLU A 68 30.60 12.78 -12.97
C GLU A 68 30.59 12.18 -14.37
N PHE A 69 29.58 12.50 -15.17
CA PHE A 69 29.46 11.99 -16.53
C PHE A 69 28.73 12.96 -17.45
N THR A 70 28.92 12.79 -18.75
CA THR A 70 28.13 13.48 -19.77
C THR A 70 27.31 12.43 -20.52
N PRO A 71 25.97 12.50 -20.50
CA PRO A 71 25.13 11.50 -21.15
C PRO A 71 25.47 11.33 -22.63
N GLY A 72 25.60 10.08 -23.07
CA GLY A 72 25.92 9.73 -24.45
C GLY A 72 27.40 9.89 -24.83
N ILE A 73 28.28 10.24 -23.90
CA ILE A 73 29.73 10.33 -24.13
C ILE A 73 30.42 9.14 -23.45
N GLU A 74 31.24 8.42 -24.22
CA GLU A 74 32.08 7.33 -23.72
C GLU A 74 33.23 7.86 -22.85
N PHE A 75 33.51 7.17 -21.75
CA PHE A 75 34.70 7.39 -20.93
C PHE A 75 35.34 6.04 -20.54
N ASP A 76 36.63 6.06 -20.27
CA ASP A 76 37.35 4.88 -19.78
C ASP A 76 37.06 4.70 -18.28
N GLU A 77 36.62 3.49 -17.91
CA GLU A 77 36.29 3.10 -16.54
C GLU A 77 37.07 1.84 -16.18
N THR A 78 37.72 1.86 -15.02
CA THR A 78 38.29 0.65 -14.43
C THR A 78 37.22 0.01 -13.53
N THR A 79 36.74 -1.15 -13.96
CA THR A 79 35.78 -1.96 -13.20
C THR A 79 36.33 -2.38 -11.83
N PRO A 80 35.48 -2.74 -10.85
CA PRO A 80 35.92 -3.17 -9.52
C PRO A 80 36.89 -4.36 -9.51
N ASP A 81 36.90 -5.19 -10.55
CA ASP A 81 37.82 -6.32 -10.73
C ASP A 81 39.08 -5.98 -11.55
N GLY A 82 39.29 -4.69 -11.85
CA GLY A 82 40.52 -4.17 -12.46
C GLY A 82 40.56 -4.20 -13.99
N ARG A 83 39.44 -4.45 -14.67
CA ARG A 83 39.39 -4.39 -16.14
C ARG A 83 39.11 -2.96 -16.60
N GLU A 84 39.87 -2.51 -17.59
CA GLU A 84 39.61 -1.28 -18.32
C GLU A 84 38.48 -1.51 -19.33
N VAL A 85 37.40 -0.73 -19.24
CA VAL A 85 36.25 -0.77 -20.14
C VAL A 85 35.91 0.63 -20.64
N LYS A 86 35.27 0.72 -21.80
CA LYS A 86 34.63 1.97 -22.26
C LYS A 86 33.18 1.96 -21.87
N THR A 87 32.79 2.91 -21.02
CA THR A 87 31.43 3.04 -20.51
C THR A 87 30.77 4.27 -21.14
N CYS A 88 29.53 4.10 -21.60
CA CYS A 88 28.67 5.20 -22.04
C CYS A 88 27.41 5.18 -21.17
N LEU A 89 27.15 6.28 -20.46
CA LEU A 89 25.96 6.42 -19.64
C LEU A 89 24.89 7.20 -20.40
N VAL A 90 23.66 6.73 -20.38
CA VAL A 90 22.49 7.42 -20.94
C VAL A 90 21.43 7.58 -19.86
N ILE A 91 20.76 8.74 -19.85
CA ILE A 91 19.65 8.97 -18.93
C ILE A 91 18.37 8.55 -19.65
N ILE A 92 17.72 7.49 -19.15
CA ILE A 92 16.43 7.01 -19.66
C ILE A 92 15.38 7.33 -18.60
N ILE A 93 14.41 8.17 -18.95
CA ILE A 93 13.23 8.38 -18.12
C ILE A 93 12.27 7.22 -18.41
N ILE A 94 12.21 6.26 -17.49
CA ILE A 94 11.21 5.22 -17.52
C ILE A 94 10.05 5.72 -16.66
N SER A 95 8.95 6.12 -17.28
CA SER A 95 7.68 6.28 -16.57
C SER A 95 7.17 4.87 -16.26
N PHE A 96 7.40 4.40 -15.03
CA PHE A 96 6.66 3.26 -14.50
C PHE A 96 5.26 3.79 -14.17
N GLU A 97 4.35 3.76 -15.14
CA GLU A 97 2.94 3.71 -14.77
C GLU A 97 2.72 2.33 -14.17
N GLU A 98 2.58 2.25 -12.85
CA GLU A 98 1.93 1.09 -12.23
C GLU A 98 0.50 1.05 -12.78
N THR A 99 0.32 0.41 -13.94
CA THR A 99 -0.98 0.12 -14.50
C THR A 99 -1.58 -1.05 -13.71
N HIS A 100 -1.91 -0.79 -12.44
CA HIS A 100 -2.90 -1.60 -11.76
C HIS A 100 -4.16 -1.48 -12.61
N THR A 101 -4.48 -2.54 -13.36
CA THR A 101 -5.70 -2.55 -14.16
C THR A 101 -6.84 -2.38 -13.16
N PRO A 102 -7.66 -1.31 -13.26
CA PRO A 102 -8.71 -1.07 -12.29
C PRO A 102 -9.61 -2.29 -12.24
N MET A 103 -9.75 -2.89 -11.06
CA MET A 103 -10.63 -4.04 -10.90
C MET A 103 -12.04 -3.64 -11.33
N ASP A 104 -12.73 -4.51 -12.08
CA ASP A 104 -14.10 -4.24 -12.51
C ASP A 104 -14.99 -4.05 -11.27
N SER A 105 -15.45 -2.81 -11.08
CA SER A 105 -16.30 -2.43 -9.96
C SER A 105 -17.77 -2.28 -10.35
N SER A 106 -18.14 -2.62 -11.58
CA SER A 106 -19.50 -2.46 -12.12
C SER A 106 -20.56 -3.15 -11.24
N GLY A 107 -20.25 -4.35 -10.74
CA GLY A 107 -21.17 -5.13 -9.90
C GLY A 107 -21.33 -4.60 -8.46
N VAL A 108 -20.40 -3.77 -7.97
CA VAL A 108 -20.42 -3.24 -6.60
C VAL A 108 -20.86 -1.77 -6.52
N GLN A 109 -21.17 -1.13 -7.65
CA GLN A 109 -21.61 0.28 -7.68
C GLN A 109 -22.82 0.54 -6.77
N GLY A 110 -23.70 -0.45 -6.62
CA GLY A 110 -24.87 -0.38 -5.74
C GLY A 110 -24.53 -0.16 -4.26
N LEU A 111 -23.32 -0.49 -3.82
CA LEU A 111 -22.85 -0.25 -2.45
C LEU A 111 -22.55 1.23 -2.15
N LYS A 112 -22.37 2.07 -3.17
CA LYS A 112 -22.12 3.50 -2.96
C LYS A 112 -23.31 4.20 -2.30
N GLY A 113 -23.01 5.23 -1.52
CA GLY A 113 -23.97 6.02 -0.76
C GLY A 113 -23.94 5.72 0.74
N SER A 114 -24.98 6.19 1.43
CA SER A 114 -25.11 6.13 2.89
C SER A 114 -26.07 5.02 3.31
N TRP A 115 -25.74 4.34 4.40
CA TRP A 115 -26.42 3.15 4.90
C TRP A 115 -26.60 3.23 6.42
N ASP A 116 -27.84 3.13 6.89
CA ASP A 116 -28.18 3.11 8.32
C ASP A 116 -28.30 1.67 8.82
N TYR A 117 -27.66 1.39 9.96
CA TYR A 117 -27.74 0.08 10.61
C TYR A 117 -29.17 -0.28 10.97
N VAL A 118 -29.57 -1.51 10.64
CA VAL A 118 -30.89 -2.08 10.94
C VAL A 118 -30.76 -3.13 12.02
N ASP A 119 -30.01 -4.19 11.75
CA ASP A 119 -29.92 -5.36 12.62
C ASP A 119 -28.60 -6.13 12.46
N GLY A 120 -28.34 -7.08 13.34
CA GLY A 120 -27.15 -7.90 13.30
C GLY A 120 -27.22 -9.16 14.15
N GLU A 121 -26.61 -10.22 13.65
CA GLU A 121 -26.56 -11.55 14.27
C GLU A 121 -25.12 -11.89 14.65
N ASN A 122 -24.94 -12.45 15.86
CA ASN A 122 -23.69 -13.04 16.34
C ASN A 122 -22.44 -12.12 16.32
N PHE A 123 -22.63 -10.80 16.27
CA PHE A 123 -21.54 -9.83 16.14
C PHE A 123 -20.58 -9.83 17.34
N ASP A 124 -21.07 -10.08 18.56
CA ASP A 124 -20.24 -10.18 19.76
C ASP A 124 -19.26 -11.36 19.71
N GLU A 125 -19.74 -12.54 19.30
CA GLU A 125 -18.86 -13.72 19.14
C GLU A 125 -17.85 -13.51 18.02
N TYR A 126 -18.24 -12.87 16.90
CA TYR A 126 -17.28 -12.51 15.86
C TYR A 126 -16.20 -11.53 16.37
N MET A 127 -16.60 -10.48 17.10
CA MET A 127 -15.65 -9.54 17.71
C MET A 127 -14.71 -10.25 18.69
N LYS A 128 -15.24 -11.16 19.51
CA LYS A 128 -14.44 -11.97 20.43
C LYS A 128 -13.46 -12.87 19.68
N GLU A 129 -13.92 -13.53 18.61
CA GLU A 129 -13.09 -14.39 17.78
C GLU A 129 -11.90 -13.61 17.22
N ILE A 130 -12.11 -12.45 16.60
CA ILE A 130 -11.01 -11.64 16.05
C ILE A 130 -10.15 -10.92 17.12
N GLY A 131 -10.42 -11.17 18.41
CA GLY A 131 -9.58 -10.68 19.52
C GLY A 131 -9.98 -9.32 20.10
N VAL A 132 -11.16 -8.77 19.77
CA VAL A 132 -11.64 -7.52 20.36
C VAL A 132 -11.90 -7.72 21.85
N GLY A 133 -11.34 -6.85 22.69
CA GLY A 133 -11.49 -6.90 24.15
C GLY A 133 -12.94 -6.72 24.63
N TRP A 134 -13.30 -7.37 25.75
CA TRP A 134 -14.67 -7.43 26.28
C TRP A 134 -15.34 -6.07 26.43
N ALA A 135 -14.61 -5.05 26.92
CA ALA A 135 -15.16 -3.71 27.12
C ALA A 135 -15.66 -3.08 25.80
N LEU A 136 -14.84 -3.12 24.74
CA LEU A 136 -15.22 -2.60 23.42
C LEU A 136 -16.40 -3.37 22.83
N ARG A 137 -16.49 -4.68 23.07
CA ARG A 137 -17.62 -5.48 22.61
C ARG A 137 -18.93 -5.08 23.29
N MET A 138 -18.91 -4.83 24.60
CA MET A 138 -20.10 -4.36 25.32
C MET A 138 -20.55 -2.99 24.82
N THR A 139 -19.60 -2.07 24.56
CA THR A 139 -19.91 -0.78 23.97
C THR A 139 -20.49 -0.93 22.56
N ALA A 140 -19.93 -1.80 21.72
CA ALA A 140 -20.34 -1.98 20.33
C ALA A 140 -21.75 -2.57 20.16
N LYS A 141 -22.27 -3.32 21.14
CA LYS A 141 -23.65 -3.88 21.11
C LYS A 141 -24.73 -2.81 20.98
N GLY A 142 -24.52 -1.63 21.58
CA GLY A 142 -25.49 -0.53 21.54
C GLY A 142 -25.32 0.41 20.36
N ILE A 143 -24.27 0.25 19.55
CA ILE A 143 -23.93 1.21 18.50
C ILE A 143 -24.69 0.88 17.22
N LYS A 144 -25.41 1.88 16.72
CA LYS A 144 -26.06 1.88 15.40
C LYS A 144 -25.28 2.81 14.48
N PRO A 145 -24.25 2.32 13.77
CA PRO A 145 -23.45 3.19 12.92
C PRO A 145 -24.16 3.50 11.60
N ARG A 146 -23.88 4.67 11.05
CA ARG A 146 -24.15 5.02 9.64
C ARG A 146 -22.88 4.80 8.84
N LEU A 147 -22.97 4.04 7.75
CA LEU A 147 -21.86 3.78 6.83
C LEU A 147 -22.03 4.62 5.57
N THR A 148 -21.00 5.35 5.18
CA THR A 148 -20.95 6.13 3.93
C THR A 148 -19.83 5.58 3.07
N ILE A 149 -20.17 5.15 1.85
CA ILE A 149 -19.24 4.57 0.88
C ILE A 149 -19.17 5.48 -0.35
N SER A 150 -17.98 5.94 -0.69
CA SER A 150 -17.72 6.76 -1.86
C SER A 150 -16.53 6.22 -2.65
N GLU A 151 -16.44 6.60 -3.92
CA GLU A 151 -15.32 6.27 -4.79
C GLU A 151 -14.98 7.49 -5.64
N SER A 152 -13.69 7.77 -5.80
CA SER A 152 -13.17 8.83 -6.65
C SER A 152 -11.85 8.38 -7.27
N GLY A 153 -11.80 8.30 -8.59
CA GLY A 153 -10.57 8.00 -9.33
C GLY A 153 -10.00 6.62 -9.00
N GLY A 154 -10.86 5.61 -8.77
CA GLY A 154 -10.44 4.24 -8.43
C GLY A 154 -10.11 4.03 -6.94
N LYS A 155 -10.05 5.10 -6.15
CA LYS A 155 -9.87 5.05 -4.70
C LYS A 155 -11.22 5.05 -4.00
N TRP A 156 -11.44 4.06 -3.16
CA TRP A 156 -12.67 3.89 -2.39
C TRP A 156 -12.47 4.36 -0.96
N THR A 157 -13.47 5.04 -0.41
CA THR A 157 -13.47 5.54 0.96
C THR A 157 -14.70 4.99 1.67
N VAL A 158 -14.48 4.42 2.87
CA VAL A 158 -15.55 3.99 3.76
C VAL A 158 -15.45 4.78 5.05
N ARG A 159 -16.54 5.45 5.40
CA ARG A 159 -16.69 6.20 6.63
C ARG A 159 -17.79 5.54 7.47
N SER A 160 -17.46 5.15 8.69
CA SER A 160 -18.38 4.61 9.68
C SER A 160 -18.56 5.61 10.81
N GLU A 161 -19.74 6.18 10.92
CA GLU A 161 -20.10 7.20 11.90
C GLU A 161 -20.99 6.61 12.98
N SER A 162 -20.69 6.86 14.24
CA SER A 162 -21.53 6.49 15.37
C SER A 162 -21.55 7.60 16.40
N ALA A 163 -22.46 7.52 17.37
CA ALA A 163 -22.53 8.48 18.48
C ALA A 163 -21.23 8.56 19.33
N ILE A 164 -20.33 7.58 19.20
CA ILE A 164 -19.12 7.45 20.02
C ILE A 164 -17.86 7.78 19.21
N LYS A 165 -17.75 7.26 17.99
CA LYS A 165 -16.54 7.40 17.17
C LYS A 165 -16.90 7.38 15.69
N THR A 166 -16.16 8.19 14.93
CA THR A 166 -16.11 8.12 13.47
C THR A 166 -14.79 7.46 13.06
N VAL A 167 -14.88 6.46 12.19
CA VAL A 167 -13.72 5.76 11.62
C VAL A 167 -13.81 5.86 10.11
N THR A 168 -12.71 6.25 9.46
CA THR A 168 -12.61 6.31 8.00
C THR A 168 -11.40 5.52 7.55
N TYR A 169 -11.54 4.74 6.48
CA TYR A 169 -10.41 4.12 5.80
C TYR A 169 -10.60 4.24 4.29
N GLU A 170 -9.48 4.20 3.58
CA GLU A 170 -9.41 4.33 2.14
C GLU A 170 -8.59 3.18 1.57
N PHE A 171 -8.95 2.71 0.37
CA PHE A 171 -8.25 1.62 -0.28
C PHE A 171 -8.42 1.67 -1.79
N THR A 172 -7.54 0.95 -2.49
CA THR A 172 -7.66 0.65 -3.91
C THR A 172 -7.92 -0.84 -4.05
N PRO A 173 -8.95 -1.28 -4.80
CA PRO A 173 -9.25 -2.70 -4.98
C PRO A 173 -8.05 -3.47 -5.55
N GLY A 174 -7.79 -4.66 -5.02
CA GLY A 174 -6.67 -5.52 -5.42
C GLY A 174 -5.33 -5.19 -4.75
N ILE A 175 -5.19 -4.04 -4.09
CA ILE A 175 -3.95 -3.60 -3.46
C ILE A 175 -3.99 -3.89 -1.97
N GLU A 176 -2.93 -4.53 -1.45
CA GLU A 176 -2.75 -4.72 -0.01
C GLU A 176 -2.38 -3.40 0.67
N PHE A 177 -2.95 -3.15 1.85
CA PHE A 177 -2.63 -1.99 2.68
C PHE A 177 -2.60 -2.36 4.17
N ASP A 178 -1.84 -1.60 4.95
CA ASP A 178 -1.84 -1.72 6.41
C ASP A 178 -3.07 -1.00 6.99
N GLU A 179 -3.85 -1.72 7.80
CA GLU A 179 -5.09 -1.23 8.41
C GLU A 179 -4.96 -1.27 9.94
N THR A 180 -5.22 -0.13 10.59
CA THR A 180 -5.43 -0.09 12.04
C THR A 180 -6.92 -0.23 12.34
N THR A 181 -7.32 -1.37 12.91
CA THR A 181 -8.73 -1.60 13.26
C THR A 181 -9.19 -0.67 14.40
N PRO A 182 -10.50 -0.45 14.59
CA PRO A 182 -11.00 0.47 15.62
C PRO A 182 -10.56 0.14 17.05
N ASP A 183 -10.23 -1.13 17.31
CA ASP A 183 -9.71 -1.66 18.56
C ASP A 183 -8.18 -1.65 18.67
N GLY A 184 -7.49 -1.04 17.69
CA GLY A 184 -6.05 -0.77 17.73
C GLY A 184 -5.16 -1.93 17.25
N ARG A 185 -5.72 -2.96 16.63
CA ARG A 185 -4.92 -4.03 16.02
C ARG A 185 -4.42 -3.58 14.65
N GLU A 186 -3.17 -3.89 14.36
CA GLU A 186 -2.58 -3.75 13.03
C GLU A 186 -2.82 -5.05 12.26
N VAL A 187 -3.43 -4.92 11.09
CA VAL A 187 -3.70 -6.02 10.18
C VAL A 187 -3.30 -5.64 8.77
N LYS A 188 -2.93 -6.63 7.96
CA LYS A 188 -2.78 -6.46 6.51
C LYS A 188 -4.11 -6.77 5.85
N SER A 189 -4.60 -5.82 5.06
CA SER A 189 -5.92 -5.90 4.44
C SER A 189 -5.83 -5.83 2.93
N THR A 190 -6.67 -6.62 2.26
CA THR A 190 -6.87 -6.57 0.81
C THR A 190 -8.37 -6.60 0.54
N ILE A 191 -8.83 -5.73 -0.36
CA ILE A 191 -10.23 -5.67 -0.77
C ILE A 191 -10.33 -6.00 -2.25
N ASN A 192 -11.14 -7.01 -2.57
CA ASN A 192 -11.40 -7.46 -3.93
C ASN A 192 -12.89 -7.39 -4.27
N PHE A 193 -13.18 -7.22 -5.56
CA PHE A 193 -14.54 -7.26 -6.10
C PHE A 193 -14.74 -8.54 -6.92
N GLU A 194 -15.78 -9.30 -6.57
CA GLU A 194 -16.17 -10.53 -7.26
C GLU A 194 -17.66 -10.44 -7.59
N GLY A 195 -17.98 -10.09 -8.84
CA GLY A 195 -19.36 -9.83 -9.26
C GLY A 195 -19.98 -8.70 -8.43
N ASN A 196 -21.05 -9.00 -7.68
CA ASN A 196 -21.72 -8.04 -6.81
C ASN A 196 -21.21 -8.00 -5.36
N LYS A 197 -20.10 -8.71 -5.08
CA LYS A 197 -19.53 -8.83 -3.73
C LYS A 197 -18.26 -8.03 -3.61
N TRP A 198 -18.20 -7.26 -2.53
CA TRP A 198 -16.97 -6.70 -1.99
C TRP A 198 -16.45 -7.64 -0.92
N ILE A 199 -15.23 -8.14 -1.09
CA ILE A 199 -14.59 -9.09 -0.18
C ILE A 199 -13.38 -8.40 0.45
N HIS A 200 -13.50 -8.08 1.73
CA HIS A 200 -12.42 -7.53 2.55
C HIS A 200 -11.80 -8.65 3.36
N THR A 201 -10.55 -8.99 3.04
CA THR A 201 -9.76 -9.95 3.79
C THR A 201 -8.75 -9.21 4.65
N SER A 202 -8.67 -9.56 5.93
CA SER A 202 -7.69 -9.03 6.86
C SER A 202 -6.93 -10.16 7.54
N ILE A 203 -5.61 -10.02 7.67
CA ILE A 203 -4.74 -10.98 8.36
C ILE A 203 -4.00 -10.24 9.47
N ASP A 204 -4.14 -10.71 10.70
CA ASP A 204 -3.40 -10.14 11.84
C ASP A 204 -1.94 -10.63 11.89
N LYS A 205 -1.14 -9.99 12.75
CA LYS A 205 0.27 -10.36 12.98
C LYS A 205 0.52 -11.83 13.40
N ASN A 206 -0.51 -12.53 13.87
CA ASN A 206 -0.45 -13.94 14.26
C ASN A 206 -0.95 -14.88 13.15
N GLY A 207 -1.26 -14.34 11.96
CA GLY A 207 -1.81 -15.11 10.84
C GLY A 207 -3.32 -15.36 10.93
N LYS A 208 -4.03 -14.75 11.87
CA LYS A 208 -5.48 -14.92 12.00
C LYS A 208 -6.19 -14.18 10.88
N LYS A 209 -6.90 -14.95 10.05
CA LYS A 209 -7.70 -14.44 8.93
C LYS A 209 -9.11 -14.04 9.37
N SER A 210 -9.55 -12.89 8.90
CA SER A 210 -10.95 -12.47 8.90
C SER A 210 -11.39 -12.12 7.49
N VAL A 211 -12.63 -12.45 7.15
CA VAL A 211 -13.24 -12.15 5.85
C VAL A 211 -14.57 -11.44 6.07
N VAL A 212 -14.73 -10.27 5.47
CA VAL A 212 -15.95 -9.48 5.50
C VAL A 212 -16.46 -9.31 4.07
N ILE A 213 -17.64 -9.86 3.79
CA ILE A 213 -18.28 -9.83 2.48
C ILE A 213 -19.47 -8.87 2.53
N ARG A 214 -19.45 -7.84 1.68
CA ARG A 214 -20.53 -6.86 1.53
C ARG A 214 -21.19 -7.02 0.17
N HIS A 215 -22.51 -6.99 0.13
CA HIS A 215 -23.28 -6.91 -1.10
C HIS A 215 -24.63 -6.23 -0.82
N VAL A 216 -25.30 -5.80 -1.88
CA VAL A 216 -26.70 -5.38 -1.81
C VAL A 216 -27.56 -6.59 -2.19
N ASP A 217 -28.52 -6.94 -1.34
CA ASP A 217 -29.46 -8.03 -1.61
C ASP A 217 -30.59 -7.61 -2.55
N ASP A 218 -31.44 -8.57 -2.92
CA ASP A 218 -32.57 -8.35 -3.83
C ASP A 218 -33.63 -7.37 -3.27
N LYS A 219 -33.58 -7.07 -1.97
CA LYS A 219 -34.46 -6.11 -1.29
C LYS A 219 -33.85 -4.70 -1.25
N GLY A 220 -32.67 -4.51 -1.82
CA GLY A 220 -31.94 -3.24 -1.78
C GLY A 220 -31.30 -2.94 -0.42
N GLN A 221 -31.18 -3.93 0.47
CA GLN A 221 -30.49 -3.81 1.75
C GLN A 221 -29.03 -4.19 1.59
N GLN A 222 -28.15 -3.47 2.27
CA GLN A 222 -26.74 -3.86 2.35
C GLN A 222 -26.60 -4.95 3.41
N MET A 223 -26.09 -6.09 2.98
CA MET A 223 -25.76 -7.23 3.82
C MET A 223 -24.24 -7.33 3.99
N ILE A 224 -23.80 -7.47 5.25
CA ILE A 224 -22.41 -7.68 5.63
C ILE A 224 -22.31 -9.03 6.32
N ASN A 225 -21.68 -10.01 5.67
CA ASN A 225 -21.31 -11.29 6.27
C ASN A 225 -19.88 -11.22 6.77
N MET A 226 -19.62 -11.67 7.99
CA MET A 226 -18.30 -11.66 8.61
C MET A 226 -17.95 -13.07 9.07
N GLU A 227 -16.74 -13.53 8.75
CA GLU A 227 -16.26 -14.86 9.07
C GLU A 227 -14.83 -14.82 9.58
N SER A 228 -14.55 -15.52 10.68
CA SER A 228 -13.19 -15.80 11.15
C SER A 228 -13.19 -17.16 11.87
N GLY A 229 -12.27 -18.04 11.49
CA GLY A 229 -12.28 -19.43 11.97
C GLY A 229 -13.62 -20.11 11.69
N SER A 230 -14.25 -20.66 12.72
CA SER A 230 -15.59 -21.26 12.64
C SER A 230 -16.74 -20.28 12.95
N VAL A 231 -16.43 -19.03 13.31
CA VAL A 231 -17.43 -18.05 13.73
C VAL A 231 -17.93 -17.24 12.54
N LYS A 232 -19.26 -17.12 12.44
CA LYS A 232 -19.94 -16.31 11.43
C LYS A 232 -20.86 -15.30 12.09
N ALA A 233 -20.92 -14.08 11.55
CA ALA A 233 -21.82 -13.02 11.97
C ALA A 233 -22.39 -12.29 10.75
N ARG A 234 -23.51 -11.62 10.93
CA ARG A 234 -24.18 -10.86 9.86
C ARG A 234 -24.65 -9.51 10.36
N ARG A 235 -24.67 -8.52 9.49
CA ARG A 235 -25.28 -7.21 9.75
C ARG A 235 -26.05 -6.73 8.52
N TRP A 236 -27.17 -6.08 8.79
CA TRP A 236 -28.06 -5.50 7.78
C TRP A 236 -28.11 -4.00 7.92
N TYR A 237 -28.10 -3.33 6.77
CA TYR A 237 -28.24 -1.89 6.68
C TYR A 237 -29.27 -1.55 5.59
N LYS A 238 -30.05 -0.50 5.82
CA LYS A 238 -30.92 0.10 4.82
C LYS A 238 -30.26 1.36 4.26
N ARG A 239 -30.63 1.80 3.05
CA ARG A 239 -30.18 3.11 2.59
C ARG A 239 -30.60 4.18 3.60
N ALA A 240 -29.68 5.09 3.89
CA ALA A 240 -29.97 6.25 4.70
C ALA A 240 -30.90 7.20 3.91
N GLU A 241 -31.85 7.80 4.62
CA GLU A 241 -32.67 8.91 4.13
C GLU A 241 -31.89 10.23 4.15
#